data_AF-A0A970RFQ1-F1
#
_entry.id   AF-A0A970RFQ1-F1
#
_cell.length_a   1.000
_cell.length_b   1.000
_cell.length_c   1.000
_cell.angle_alpha   90.00
_cell.angle_beta   90.00
_cell.angle_gamma   90.00
#
_symmetry.space_group_name_H-M   'P 1'
#
loop_
_entity.id
_entity.type
_entity.pdbx_description
1 polymer ?
#
loop_
_entity_poly.entity_id
_entity_poly.type
_entity_poly.pdbx_seq_one_letter_code
_entity_poly.pdbx_strand_id
1 'polypeptide(L)' 'MEDPATGSGNSAFGCYLIKNRKWNGHSIKIEQGGGNRIFNEVRLRTKDGKVLFGGKASLRIEGTYYTGE' A
#
# COMPACT_ATOMS: atom_id res chain seq x y z
N MET A 1 14.26 10.75 -4.06
CA MET A 1 13.43 10.54 -2.86
C MET A 1 12.36 9.54 -3.26
N GLU A 2 12.25 8.41 -2.57
CA GLU A 2 11.29 7.34 -2.87
C GLU A 2 10.18 7.34 -1.83
N ASP A 3 8.94 7.08 -2.26
CA ASP A 3 7.80 6.90 -1.37
C ASP A 3 7.92 5.54 -0.62
N PRO A 4 7.94 5.54 0.72
CA PRO A 4 8.05 4.31 1.51
C PRO A 4 6.92 3.30 1.26
N ALA A 5 5.70 3.73 0.94
CA ALA A 5 4.55 2.84 0.70
C ALA A 5 3.48 3.52 -0.16
N THR A 6 3.27 3.04 -1.39
CA THR A 6 2.39 3.72 -2.35
C THR A 6 1.12 2.91 -2.62
N GLY A 7 0.03 3.21 -1.91
CA GLY A 7 -1.22 2.46 -2.03
C GLY A 7 -1.80 2.42 -3.46
N SER A 8 -1.81 3.57 -4.14
CA SER A 8 -2.26 3.70 -5.53
C SER A 8 -1.41 2.87 -6.50
N GLY A 9 -0.09 2.90 -6.33
CA GLY A 9 0.85 2.09 -7.12
C GLY A 9 0.61 0.59 -6.94
N ASN A 10 0.40 0.14 -5.69
CA ASN A 10 0.07 -1.25 -5.38
C ASN A 10 -1.28 -1.68 -5.99
N SER A 11 -2.28 -0.80 -6.03
CA SER A 11 -3.55 -1.07 -6.72
C SER A 11 -3.36 -1.27 -8.22
N ALA A 12 -2.60 -0.38 -8.88
CA ALA A 12 -2.30 -0.48 -10.30
C ALA A 12 -1.51 -1.77 -10.62
N PHE A 13 -0.56 -2.12 -9.76
CA PHE A 13 0.19 -3.37 -9.83
C PHE A 13 -0.72 -4.59 -9.69
N GLY A 14 -1.66 -4.58 -8.75
CA GLY A 14 -2.66 -5.63 -8.63
C GLY A 14 -3.50 -5.82 -9.90
N CYS A 15 -3.95 -4.71 -10.52
CA CYS A 15 -4.68 -4.77 -11.80
C CYS A 15 -3.82 -5.39 -12.92
N TYR A 16 -2.53 -5.02 -12.98
CA TYR A 16 -1.59 -5.61 -13.93
C TYR A 16 -1.44 -7.13 -13.72
N LEU A 17 -1.28 -7.59 -12.47
CA LEU A 17 -1.11 -9.01 -12.17
C LEU A 17 -2.34 -9.84 -12.58
N ILE A 18 -3.54 -9.34 -12.32
CA ILE A 18 -4.79 -9.98 -12.75
C ILE A 18 -4.85 -10.04 -14.28
N LYS A 19 -4.62 -8.91 -14.96
CA LYS A 19 -4.65 -8.82 -16.44
C LYS A 19 -3.69 -9.82 -17.09
N ASN A 20 -2.52 -10.04 -16.49
CA ASN A 20 -1.49 -10.92 -17.00
C ASN A 20 -1.53 -12.34 -16.41
N ARG A 21 -2.60 -12.70 -15.70
CA ARG A 21 -2.79 -14.03 -15.06
C ARG A 21 -1.61 -14.45 -14.17
N LYS A 22 -0.95 -13.47 -13.55
CA LYS A 22 0.17 -13.69 -12.59
C LYS A 22 -0.30 -13.77 -11.15
N TRP A 23 -1.56 -13.46 -10.90
CA TRP A 23 -2.21 -13.55 -9.61
C TRP A 23 -3.69 -13.92 -9.81
N ASN A 24 -4.26 -14.69 -8.89
CA ASN A 24 -5.64 -15.16 -8.94
C ASN A 24 -6.61 -14.29 -8.11
N GLY A 25 -6.12 -13.22 -7.50
CA GLY A 25 -6.92 -12.30 -6.69
C GLY A 25 -7.11 -12.69 -5.22
N HIS A 26 -6.59 -13.86 -4.80
CA HIS A 26 -6.56 -14.20 -3.37
C HIS A 26 -5.67 -13.25 -2.58
N SER A 27 -5.92 -13.11 -1.29
CA SER A 27 -5.16 -12.17 -0.46
C SER A 27 -3.65 -12.43 -0.52
N ILE A 28 -2.88 -11.42 -0.91
CA ILE A 28 -1.41 -11.44 -0.90
C ILE A 28 -0.85 -10.27 -0.11
N LYS A 29 0.44 -10.35 0.20
CA LYS A 29 1.24 -9.30 0.83
C LYS A 29 2.32 -8.85 -0.15
N ILE A 30 2.48 -7.54 -0.30
CA ILE A 30 3.55 -6.88 -1.03
C ILE A 30 4.41 -6.13 -0.01
N GLU A 31 5.72 -6.34 -0.08
CA GLU A 31 6.70 -5.61 0.72
C GLU A 31 7.24 -4.46 -0.14
N GLN A 32 7.17 -3.22 0.37
CA GLN A 32 7.68 -2.02 -0.29
C GLN A 32 8.58 -1.23 0.65
N GLY A 33 9.70 -0.74 0.12
CA GLY A 33 10.67 0.07 0.84
C GLY A 33 12.10 -0.31 0.46
N GLY A 34 12.97 0.67 0.23
CA GLY A 34 14.36 0.44 -0.14
C GLY A 34 15.18 -0.29 0.93
N GLY A 35 16.32 -0.89 0.53
CA GLY A 35 17.10 -1.83 1.34
C GLY A 35 17.65 -1.34 2.69
N ASN A 36 17.59 -0.03 2.97
CA ASN A 36 18.06 0.57 4.23
C ASN A 36 16.91 0.95 5.19
N ARG A 37 15.68 0.45 4.97
CA ARG A 37 14.49 0.82 5.75
C ARG A 37 13.67 -0.40 6.15
N ILE A 38 12.88 -0.24 7.21
CA ILE A 38 11.81 -1.19 7.54
C ILE A 38 10.83 -1.21 6.37
N PHE A 39 10.60 -2.38 5.79
CA PHE A 39 9.63 -2.53 4.70
C PHE A 39 8.22 -2.28 5.21
N ASN A 40 7.39 -1.69 4.36
CA ASN A 40 5.97 -1.55 4.57
C ASN A 40 5.24 -2.73 3.95
N GLU A 41 4.32 -3.32 4.70
CA GLU A 41 3.43 -4.39 4.21
C GLU A 41 2.16 -3.76 3.62
N VAL A 42 1.93 -3.99 2.33
CA VAL A 42 0.66 -3.67 1.65
C VAL A 42 -0.06 -4.97 1.31
N ARG A 43 -1.33 -5.06 1.70
CA ARG A 43 -2.20 -6.21 1.39
C ARG A 43 -3.03 -5.92 0.16
N LEU A 44 -3.04 -6.86 -0.77
CA LEU A 44 -3.90 -6.82 -1.95
C LEU A 44 -4.88 -7.98 -1.92
N ARG A 45 -6.12 -7.73 -2.36
CA ARG A 45 -7.10 -8.77 -2.67
C ARG A 45 -8.05 -8.30 -3.76
N THR A 46 -8.70 -9.22 -4.45
CA THR A 46 -9.86 -8.87 -5.27
C THR A 46 -11.15 -9.05 -4.50
N LYS A 47 -12.11 -8.15 -4.72
CA LYS A 47 -13.49 -8.26 -4.25
C LYS A 47 -14.40 -7.54 -5.26
N ASP A 48 -15.49 -8.20 -5.66
CA ASP A 48 -16.48 -7.64 -6.58
C ASP A 48 -15.87 -7.09 -7.88
N GLY A 49 -14.91 -7.83 -8.45
CA GLY A 49 -14.19 -7.46 -9.68
C GLY A 49 -13.19 -6.31 -9.52
N LYS A 50 -12.98 -5.79 -8.31
CA LYS A 50 -12.07 -4.68 -8.02
C LYS A 50 -10.85 -5.16 -7.23
N VAL A 51 -9.71 -4.53 -7.48
CA VAL A 51 -8.52 -4.66 -6.63
C VAL A 51 -8.69 -3.75 -5.43
N LEU A 52 -8.57 -4.33 -4.24
CA LEU A 52 -8.52 -3.61 -2.98
C LEU A 52 -7.08 -3.64 -2.46
N PHE A 53 -6.65 -2.52 -1.90
CA PHE A 53 -5.39 -2.40 -1.17
C PHE A 53 -5.65 -1.92 0.25
N GLY A 54 -4.78 -2.31 1.17
CA GLY A 54 -4.85 -1.85 2.56
C GLY A 54 -3.59 -2.20 3.32
N GLY A 55 -3.41 -1.55 4.47
CA GLY A 55 -2.27 -1.77 5.35
C GLY A 55 -2.65 -1.45 6.78
N LYS A 56 -1.71 -1.68 7.71
CA LYS A 56 -1.85 -1.21 9.08
C LYS A 56 -1.33 0.22 9.17
N ALA A 57 -1.95 1.01 10.03
CA ALA A 57 -1.47 2.34 10.40
C ALA A 57 -1.29 2.40 11.92
N SER A 58 -0.36 3.24 12.37
CA SER A 58 -0.16 3.54 13.78
C SER A 58 0.04 5.04 13.95
N LEU A 59 -0.64 5.63 14.93
CA LEU A 59 -0.45 7.03 15.30
C LEU A 59 0.96 7.18 15.88
N ARG A 60 1.77 8.04 15.26
CA ARG A 60 3.14 8.32 15.73
C ARG A 60 3.24 9.59 16.56
N ILE A 61 2.52 10.63 16.16
CA ILE A 61 2.54 11.95 16.77
C ILE A 61 1.11 12.49 16.69
N GLU A 62 0.65 13.05 17.81
CA GLU A 62 -0.59 13.81 17.93
C GLU A 62 -0.24 15.14 18.59
N GLY A 63 -0.88 16.22 18.14
CA GLY A 63 -0.56 17.55 18.64
C GLY A 63 -1.45 18.62 18.03
N THR A 64 -1.24 19.86 18.49
CA THR A 64 -1.95 21.05 18.00
C THR A 64 -0.98 21.94 17.25
N TYR A 65 -1.39 22.41 16.08
CA TYR A 65 -0.66 23.45 15.34
C TYR A 65 -1.16 24.83 15.79
N TYR A 66 -0.23 25.73 16.12
CA TYR A 66 -0.53 27.13 16.36
C TYR A 66 0.00 27.94 15.19
N THR A 67 -0.89 28.58 14.44
CA THR A 67 -0.52 29.57 13.43
C THR A 67 -0.63 30.94 14.07
N GLY A 68 0.46 31.69 14.15
CA GLY A 68 0.44 33.03 14.72
C GLY A 68 -0.42 33.99 13.89
N GLU A 69 -1.19 34.83 14.57
CA GLU A 69 -1.71 36.09 14.01
C GLU A 69 -0.67 37.20 14.14
#